data_AF-A0A971NXE3-F1
#
_entry.id   AF-A0A971NXE3-F1
#
_cell.length_a   1.000
_cell.length_b   1.000
_cell.length_c   1.000
_cell.angle_alpha   90.00
_cell.angle_beta   90.00
_cell.angle_gamma   90.00
#
_symmetry.space_group_name_H-M   'P 1'
#
loop_
_entity.id
_entity.type
_entity.pdbx_description
1 polymer ?
#
loop_
_entity_poly.entity_id
_entity_poly.type
_entity_poly.pdbx_seq_one_letter_code
_entity_poly.pdbx_strand_id
1 'polypeptide(L)'
;MDGFLNWFFAFMTTMLGGVWKIFSNIFLGIVQIFNFPYYVRQLRLFSGTYTALDWVLTILAFILTFAIWGILLFMLGLVVRKYIRFRRTLVGNEDLLEEIADLHRDVIRLTQEKERIMALKIGQTNISAEQLSEILGQREESGGFEVPAHQAVPAPGEGEAKVETGGKRFFRLSAVDEKYEYYVAPEYNRSMSLSEICEDLRNYACSRARLFYDLKIIRLMFAGMASTKLILLQGISGTGKTSLPYIMGKYFQNDVTIASVQPSWRDRTELFGYFNEFTKRFNETEVLRRIYEASYNDDINIIVLDEMNIARVEYYFAEMLSVLEMPDPAEWKIELVPSSWESDPKHLANGKLIIPQNVWYVGTANNDDSTFAISDKVYDRALVINLDSKGMPFEAPETDPKLISYSYITSLFDMAVAEHPISKYYLEAIEKLDLYVIEKFRVAFGNRIMKQLGIFVPVYVACGGTELEAIDYLLATKVLRKFESLNLSLIRDEFKGLMAFMDSLFGKGAMKECFDYLGRLHKMY
;
A
#
# COMPACT_ATOMS: atom_id res chain seq x y z
N MET A 1 5.04 41.88 39.80
CA MET A 1 5.06 41.68 38.34
C MET A 1 6.20 42.43 37.65
N ASP A 2 6.77 43.46 38.28
CA ASP A 2 7.77 44.34 37.65
C ASP A 2 9.09 43.65 37.26
N GLY A 3 9.55 42.67 38.04
CA GLY A 3 10.77 41.92 37.72
C GLY A 3 10.66 41.07 36.45
N PHE A 4 9.52 40.42 36.24
CA PHE A 4 9.26 39.61 35.04
C PHE A 4 9.08 40.49 33.81
N LEU A 5 8.33 41.59 33.93
CA LEU A 5 8.12 42.52 32.80
C LEU A 5 9.44 43.17 32.37
N ASN A 6 10.30 43.58 33.30
CA ASN A 6 11.62 44.13 32.96
C ASN A 6 12.53 43.10 32.30
N TRP A 7 12.52 41.85 32.79
CA TRP A 7 13.25 40.76 32.14
C TRP A 7 12.70 40.44 30.75
N PHE A 8 11.37 40.37 30.59
CA PHE A 8 10.71 40.08 29.33
C PHE A 8 10.98 41.15 28.27
N PHE A 9 10.92 42.43 28.64
CA PHE A 9 11.30 43.52 27.73
C PHE A 9 12.78 43.46 27.36
N ALA A 10 13.69 43.17 28.30
CA ALA A 10 15.11 42.99 28.00
C ALA A 10 15.37 41.77 27.08
N PHE A 11 14.66 40.67 27.31
CA PHE A 11 14.73 39.47 26.48
C PHE A 11 14.22 39.73 25.05
N MET A 12 13.04 40.33 24.91
CA MET A 12 12.42 40.62 23.62
C MET A 12 13.23 41.63 22.81
N THR A 13 13.76 42.68 23.44
CA THR A 13 14.61 43.67 22.76
C THR A 13 15.93 43.05 22.28
N THR A 14 16.52 42.14 23.06
CA THR A 14 17.73 41.41 22.65
C THR A 14 17.45 40.46 21.49
N MET A 15 16.35 39.69 21.56
CA MET A 15 15.95 38.75 20.50
C MET A 15 15.61 39.49 19.19
N LEU A 16 14.74 40.50 19.25
CA LEU A 16 14.35 41.31 18.09
C LEU A 16 15.54 42.10 17.52
N GLY A 17 16.44 42.58 18.38
CA GLY A 17 17.69 43.21 17.95
C GLY A 17 18.61 42.25 17.19
N GLY A 18 18.65 40.97 17.59
CA GLY A 18 19.35 39.92 16.85
C GLY A 18 18.74 39.68 15.47
N VAL A 19 17.41 39.58 15.38
CA VAL A 19 16.67 39.42 14.11
C VAL A 19 16.91 40.62 13.19
N TRP A 20 16.84 41.84 13.71
CA TRP A 20 17.11 43.07 12.94
C TRP A 20 18.52 43.10 12.36
N LYS A 21 19.53 42.69 13.15
CA LYS A 21 20.92 42.60 12.67
C LYS A 21 21.08 41.61 11.53
N ILE A 22 20.37 40.48 11.53
CA ILE A 22 20.42 39.50 10.43
C ILE A 22 19.90 40.14 9.14
N PHE A 23 18.73 40.79 9.17
CA PHE A 23 18.18 41.44 7.98
C PHE A 23 19.05 42.62 7.50
N SER A 24 19.55 43.45 8.42
CA SER A 24 20.43 44.57 8.09
C SER A 24 21.74 44.10 7.43
N ASN A 25 22.33 43.00 7.92
CA ASN A 25 23.56 42.45 7.35
C ASN A 25 23.34 41.79 5.98
N ILE A 26 22.20 41.13 5.76
CA ILE A 26 21.83 40.60 4.44
C ILE A 26 21.70 41.75 3.44
N PHE A 27 21.02 42.83 3.83
CA PHE A 27 20.85 44.01 2.98
C PHE A 27 22.19 44.70 2.67
N LEU A 28 23.05 44.90 3.69
CA LEU A 28 24.40 45.44 3.52
C LEU A 28 25.26 44.58 2.59
N GLY A 29 25.15 43.25 2.69
CA GLY A 29 25.83 42.31 1.79
C GLY A 29 25.39 42.48 0.33
N ILE A 30 24.09 42.64 0.08
CA ILE A 30 23.55 42.91 -1.25
C ILE A 30 24.08 44.25 -1.79
N VAL A 31 24.06 45.32 -0.98
CA VAL A 31 24.60 46.63 -1.38
C VAL A 31 26.09 46.57 -1.71
N GLN A 32 26.86 45.76 -0.97
CA GLN A 32 28.29 45.56 -1.23
C GLN A 32 28.56 44.82 -2.55
N ILE A 33 27.76 43.80 -2.87
CA ILE A 33 27.86 43.04 -4.13
C ILE A 33 27.65 43.94 -5.35
N PHE A 34 26.76 44.93 -5.26
CA PHE A 34 26.45 45.85 -6.36
C PHE A 34 27.16 47.20 -6.28
N ASN A 35 28.26 47.30 -5.52
CA ASN A 35 29.05 48.53 -5.43
C ASN A 35 29.94 48.76 -6.67
N PHE A 36 29.31 49.07 -7.82
CA PHE A 36 30.00 49.32 -9.09
C PHE A 36 31.13 50.37 -9.01
N PRO A 37 30.99 51.49 -8.27
CA PRO A 37 32.07 52.47 -8.13
C PRO A 37 33.34 51.89 -7.48
N TYR A 38 33.20 50.95 -6.55
CA TYR A 38 34.32 50.25 -5.93
C TYR A 38 35.06 49.37 -6.96
N TYR A 39 34.34 48.58 -7.75
CA TYR A 39 34.92 47.73 -8.78
C TYR A 39 35.61 48.52 -9.89
N VAL A 40 35.04 49.66 -10.31
CA VAL A 40 35.67 50.56 -11.30
C VAL A 40 36.93 51.21 -10.75
N ARG A 41 36.95 51.56 -9.46
CA ARG A 41 38.16 52.10 -8.81
C ARG A 41 39.28 51.06 -8.73
N GLN A 42 38.94 49.82 -8.38
CA GLN A 42 39.90 48.71 -8.41
C GLN A 42 40.47 48.49 -9.81
N LEU A 43 39.62 48.46 -10.84
CA LEU A 43 40.08 48.31 -12.23
C LEU A 43 41.04 49.44 -12.64
N ARG A 44 40.76 50.69 -12.27
CA ARG A 44 41.63 51.84 -12.56
C ARG A 44 42.99 51.79 -11.86
N LEU A 45 43.05 51.23 -10.65
CA LEU A 45 44.28 51.10 -9.89
C LEU A 45 45.24 50.09 -10.54
N PHE A 46 44.71 49.00 -11.10
CA PHE A 46 45.52 47.94 -11.71
C PHE A 46 45.74 48.15 -13.22
N SER A 47 44.87 48.90 -13.91
CA SER A 47 44.95 49.15 -15.36
C SER A 47 46.21 49.88 -15.83
N GLY A 48 46.94 50.53 -14.92
CA GLY A 48 48.20 51.23 -15.25
C GLY A 48 49.38 50.30 -15.57
N THR A 49 49.27 49.01 -15.24
CA THR A 49 50.31 47.98 -15.45
C THR A 49 49.92 46.90 -16.46
N TYR A 50 48.78 47.04 -17.12
CA TYR A 50 48.22 46.00 -17.97
C TYR A 50 48.89 45.97 -19.35
N THR A 51 49.30 44.78 -19.76
CA THR A 51 49.64 44.48 -21.16
C THR A 51 48.38 44.28 -21.99
N ALA A 52 48.53 44.20 -23.32
CA ALA A 52 47.40 43.94 -24.22
C ALA A 52 46.67 42.62 -23.90
N LEU A 53 47.39 41.62 -23.36
CA LEU A 53 46.84 40.33 -22.96
C LEU A 53 45.99 40.45 -21.68
N ASP A 54 46.41 41.27 -20.72
CA ASP A 54 45.69 41.48 -19.46
C ASP A 54 44.33 42.17 -19.66
N TRP A 55 44.24 43.06 -20.66
CA TRP A 55 42.97 43.65 -21.08
C TRP A 55 42.00 42.62 -21.66
N VAL A 56 42.48 41.66 -22.45
CA VAL A 56 41.65 40.58 -23.00
C VAL A 56 41.14 39.67 -21.88
N LEU A 57 42.00 39.28 -20.93
CA LEU A 57 41.61 38.45 -19.79
C LEU A 57 40.61 39.16 -18.88
N THR A 58 40.77 40.47 -18.68
CA THR A 58 39.83 41.27 -17.87
C THR A 58 38.43 41.29 -18.49
N ILE A 59 38.33 41.49 -19.80
CA ILE A 59 37.05 41.45 -20.52
C ILE A 59 36.40 40.06 -20.40
N LEU A 60 37.20 39.00 -20.58
CA LEU A 60 36.73 37.62 -20.43
C LEU A 60 36.21 37.33 -19.02
N ALA A 61 36.90 37.82 -17.98
CA ALA A 61 36.50 37.67 -16.59
C ALA A 61 35.16 38.38 -16.28
N PHE A 62 34.93 39.56 -16.84
CA PHE A 62 33.63 40.24 -16.72
C PHE A 62 32.52 39.44 -17.39
N ILE A 63 32.74 38.94 -18.61
CA ILE A 63 31.76 38.12 -19.34
C ILE A 63 31.40 36.87 -18.52
N LEU A 64 32.40 36.17 -17.99
CA LEU A 64 32.19 34.97 -17.17
C LEU A 64 31.40 35.29 -15.88
N THR A 65 31.72 36.41 -15.21
CA THR A 65 31.03 36.84 -13.99
C THR A 65 29.57 37.18 -14.27
N PHE A 66 29.27 37.90 -15.35
CA PHE A 66 27.89 38.19 -15.77
C PHE A 66 27.12 36.92 -16.17
N ALA A 67 27.79 35.95 -16.81
CA ALA A 67 27.18 34.66 -17.14
C ALA A 67 26.77 33.87 -15.89
N ILE A 68 27.61 33.84 -14.86
CA ILE A 68 27.30 33.19 -13.58
C ILE A 68 26.06 33.82 -12.92
N TRP A 69 26.00 35.16 -12.87
CA TRP A 69 24.83 35.87 -12.33
C TRP A 69 23.57 35.65 -13.15
N GLY A 70 23.69 35.57 -14.48
CA GLY A 70 22.58 35.24 -15.38
C GLY A 70 22.01 33.85 -15.13
N ILE A 71 22.87 32.84 -14.95
CA ILE A 71 22.47 31.46 -14.61
C ILE A 71 21.78 31.41 -13.25
N LEU A 72 22.30 32.15 -12.26
CA LEU A 72 21.75 32.17 -10.90
C LEU A 72 20.34 32.81 -10.88
N LEU A 73 20.14 33.91 -11.62
CA LEU A 73 18.82 34.52 -11.82
C LEU A 73 17.86 33.62 -12.60
N PHE A 74 18.35 32.91 -13.61
CA PHE A 74 17.55 31.95 -14.37
C PHE A 74 17.06 30.78 -13.50
N MET A 75 17.94 30.21 -12.67
CA MET A 75 17.59 29.17 -11.70
C MET A 75 16.57 29.66 -10.67
N LEU A 76 16.73 30.88 -10.15
CA LEU A 76 15.76 31.49 -9.24
C LEU A 76 14.39 31.65 -9.92
N GLY A 77 14.38 32.09 -11.18
CA GLY A 77 13.17 32.20 -12.00
C GLY A 77 12.46 30.85 -12.21
N LEU A 78 13.20 29.76 -12.42
CA LEU A 78 12.62 28.41 -12.52
C LEU A 78 11.98 27.96 -11.21
N VAL A 79 12.61 28.25 -10.07
CA VAL A 79 12.07 27.93 -8.74
C VAL A 79 10.79 28.72 -8.48
N VAL A 80 10.78 30.02 -8.76
CA VAL A 80 9.59 30.87 -8.63
C VAL A 80 8.48 30.40 -9.57
N ARG A 81 8.80 30.07 -10.82
CA ARG A 81 7.82 29.55 -11.79
C ARG A 81 7.25 28.20 -11.37
N LYS A 82 8.08 27.32 -10.81
CA LYS A 82 7.66 26.04 -10.22
C LYS A 82 6.75 26.27 -9.02
N TYR A 83 7.09 27.23 -8.15
CA TYR A 83 6.29 27.60 -6.98
C TYR A 83 4.92 28.20 -7.36
N ILE A 84 4.88 29.10 -8.35
CA ILE A 84 3.61 29.68 -8.86
C ILE A 84 2.74 28.63 -9.54
N ARG A 85 3.33 27.73 -10.35
CA ARG A 85 2.59 26.64 -10.99
C ARG A 85 2.00 25.70 -9.94
N PHE A 86 2.76 25.37 -8.90
CA PHE A 86 2.31 24.53 -7.78
C PHE A 86 1.16 25.18 -7.01
N ARG A 87 1.20 26.51 -6.76
CA ARG A 87 0.06 27.22 -6.16
C ARG A 87 -1.18 27.30 -7.05
N ARG A 88 -1.03 27.47 -8.37
CA ARG A 88 -2.20 27.49 -9.28
C ARG A 88 -2.95 26.15 -9.33
N THR A 89 -2.25 25.03 -9.14
CA THR A 89 -2.90 23.70 -9.05
C THR A 89 -3.64 23.50 -7.72
N LEU A 90 -3.25 24.21 -6.65
CA LEU A 90 -3.97 24.20 -5.37
C LEU A 90 -5.23 25.09 -5.39
N VAL A 91 -5.17 26.26 -6.04
CA VAL A 91 -6.34 27.16 -6.16
C VAL A 91 -7.48 26.53 -6.97
N GLY A 92 -7.18 25.73 -7.99
CA GLY A 92 -8.22 24.99 -8.73
C GLY A 92 -8.95 23.93 -7.91
N ASN A 93 -8.34 23.41 -6.84
CA ASN A 93 -9.01 22.48 -5.94
C ASN A 93 -9.87 23.21 -4.90
N GLU A 94 -9.49 24.43 -4.50
CA GLU A 94 -10.29 25.28 -3.61
C GLU A 94 -11.56 25.79 -4.32
N ASP A 95 -11.46 26.23 -5.58
CA ASP A 95 -12.62 26.65 -6.39
C ASP A 95 -13.63 25.49 -6.60
N LEU A 96 -13.15 24.26 -6.82
CA LEU A 96 -14.00 23.06 -6.92
C LEU A 96 -14.67 22.70 -5.59
N LEU A 97 -13.98 22.89 -4.47
CA LEU A 97 -14.54 22.67 -3.14
C LEU A 97 -15.60 23.74 -2.79
N GLU A 98 -15.39 24.98 -3.23
CA GLU A 98 -16.36 26.07 -3.07
C GLU A 98 -17.60 25.85 -3.94
N GLU A 99 -17.44 25.38 -5.18
CA GLU A 99 -18.55 25.03 -6.07
C GLU A 99 -19.36 23.84 -5.51
N ILE A 100 -18.71 22.82 -4.94
CA ILE A 100 -19.38 21.72 -4.24
C ILE A 100 -20.12 22.21 -2.99
N ALA A 101 -19.53 23.15 -2.24
CA ALA A 101 -20.14 23.71 -1.03
C ALA A 101 -21.36 24.60 -1.34
N ASP A 102 -21.34 25.35 -2.44
CA ASP A 102 -22.46 26.14 -2.91
C ASP A 102 -23.58 25.26 -3.48
N LEU A 103 -23.23 24.20 -4.23
CA LEU A 103 -24.20 23.18 -4.67
C LEU A 103 -24.89 22.49 -3.49
N HIS A 104 -24.15 22.14 -2.43
CA HIS A 104 -24.74 21.57 -1.23
C HIS A 104 -25.70 22.54 -0.53
N ARG A 105 -25.35 23.83 -0.47
CA ARG A 105 -26.23 24.88 0.09
C ARG A 105 -27.51 25.04 -0.73
N ASP A 106 -27.41 24.99 -2.05
CA ASP A 106 -28.58 25.09 -2.92
C ASP A 106 -29.47 23.84 -2.86
N VAL A 107 -28.89 22.64 -2.72
CA VAL A 107 -29.66 21.41 -2.48
C VAL A 107 -30.42 21.48 -1.15
N ILE A 108 -29.80 22.01 -0.08
CA ILE A 108 -30.45 22.22 1.22
C ILE A 108 -31.56 23.27 1.11
N ARG A 109 -31.33 24.36 0.39
CA ARG A 109 -32.35 25.40 0.16
C ARG A 109 -33.54 24.83 -0.62
N LEU A 110 -33.29 24.07 -1.68
CA LEU A 110 -34.33 23.46 -2.51
C LEU A 110 -35.11 22.38 -1.76
N THR A 111 -34.46 21.60 -0.89
CA THR A 111 -35.17 20.63 -0.03
C THR A 111 -36.05 21.34 0.99
N GLN A 112 -35.59 22.43 1.61
CA GLN A 112 -36.41 23.23 2.51
C GLN A 112 -37.58 23.93 1.80
N GLU A 113 -37.38 24.45 0.59
CA GLU A 113 -38.47 24.99 -0.22
C GLU A 113 -39.47 23.90 -0.62
N LYS A 114 -38.99 22.71 -0.99
CA LYS A 114 -39.83 21.54 -1.27
C LYS A 114 -40.66 21.14 -0.05
N GLU A 115 -40.07 21.09 1.14
CA GLU A 115 -40.79 20.81 2.39
C GLU A 115 -41.83 21.89 2.72
N ARG A 116 -41.51 23.17 2.50
CA ARG A 116 -42.48 24.26 2.67
C ARG A 116 -43.63 24.17 1.68
N ILE A 117 -43.35 23.87 0.41
CA ILE A 117 -44.37 23.66 -0.61
C ILE A 117 -45.21 22.43 -0.25
N MET A 118 -44.59 21.35 0.21
CA MET A 118 -45.28 20.14 0.66
C MET A 118 -46.20 20.42 1.85
N ALA A 119 -45.73 21.18 2.85
CA ALA A 119 -46.52 21.59 4.00
C ALA A 119 -47.69 22.52 3.61
N LEU A 120 -47.46 23.47 2.69
CA LEU A 120 -48.52 24.34 2.15
C LEU A 120 -49.55 23.55 1.35
N LYS A 121 -49.11 22.56 0.57
CA LYS A 121 -49.98 21.69 -0.23
C LYS A 121 -50.82 20.79 0.66
N ILE A 122 -50.23 20.21 1.72
CA ILE A 122 -50.94 19.45 2.76
C ILE A 122 -51.93 20.35 3.53
N GLY A 123 -51.61 21.61 3.76
CA GLY A 123 -52.52 22.57 4.40
C GLY A 123 -53.67 23.04 3.51
N GLN A 124 -53.53 22.98 2.18
CA GLN A 124 -54.57 23.38 1.22
C GLN A 124 -55.47 22.23 0.75
N THR A 125 -55.00 20.99 0.83
CA THR A 125 -55.80 19.81 0.51
C THR A 125 -56.10 19.03 1.79
N ASN A 126 -57.36 19.02 2.25
CA ASN A 126 -57.88 18.14 3.31
C ASN A 126 -57.87 16.66 2.87
N ILE A 127 -56.71 16.12 2.53
CA ILE A 127 -56.52 14.74 2.10
C ILE A 127 -55.67 14.07 3.18
N SER A 128 -56.21 13.00 3.76
CA SER A 128 -55.54 12.23 4.80
C SER A 128 -54.29 11.52 4.26
N ALA A 129 -53.29 11.31 5.13
CA ALA A 129 -51.98 10.73 4.76
C ALA A 129 -52.08 9.36 4.07
N GLU A 130 -53.15 8.59 4.35
CA GLU A 130 -53.41 7.28 3.73
C GLU A 130 -53.87 7.37 2.27
N GLN A 131 -54.61 8.42 1.88
CA GLN A 131 -55.01 8.63 0.48
C GLN A 131 -53.86 9.14 -0.40
N LEU A 132 -52.84 9.73 0.22
CA LEU A 132 -51.66 10.27 -0.47
C LEU A 132 -50.68 9.16 -0.89
N SER A 133 -50.58 8.08 -0.11
CA SER A 133 -49.83 6.88 -0.48
C SER A 133 -50.43 6.14 -1.68
N GLU A 134 -51.76 6.15 -1.82
CA GLU A 134 -52.46 5.49 -2.94
C GLU A 134 -52.29 6.25 -4.26
N ILE A 135 -52.25 7.58 -4.22
CA ILE A 135 -52.08 8.43 -5.40
C ILE A 135 -50.61 8.47 -5.87
N LEU A 136 -49.64 8.34 -4.95
CA LEU A 136 -48.22 8.31 -5.28
C LEU A 136 -47.74 6.93 -5.77
N GLY A 137 -48.43 5.84 -5.41
CA GLY A 137 -48.09 4.47 -5.80
C GLY A 137 -48.37 4.12 -7.28
N GLN A 138 -48.93 5.02 -8.09
CA GLN A 138 -49.30 4.74 -9.49
C GLN A 138 -48.48 5.49 -10.55
N ARG A 139 -47.31 6.07 -10.21
CA ARG A 139 -46.53 6.89 -11.16
C ARG A 139 -45.06 6.51 -11.36
N GLU A 140 -44.69 5.26 -11.10
CA GLU A 140 -43.35 4.74 -11.44
C GLU A 140 -43.41 3.65 -12.52
N GLU A 141 -43.84 4.04 -13.72
CA GLU A 141 -43.42 3.35 -14.95
C GLU A 141 -43.01 4.40 -15.98
N SER A 142 -41.73 4.80 -15.96
CA SER A 142 -40.91 5.02 -17.17
C SER A 142 -39.56 5.67 -16.83
N GLY A 143 -38.49 4.86 -16.89
CA GLY A 143 -37.18 5.22 -17.42
C GLY A 143 -36.28 6.22 -16.68
N GLY A 144 -35.19 5.73 -16.10
CA GLY A 144 -33.97 6.55 -15.89
C GLY A 144 -33.07 6.11 -14.74
N PHE A 145 -32.06 5.28 -15.05
CA PHE A 145 -30.74 5.13 -14.42
C PHE A 145 -30.54 5.58 -12.95
N GLU A 146 -30.46 4.63 -12.02
CA GLU A 146 -29.99 4.85 -10.64
C GLU A 146 -28.46 4.76 -10.55
N VAL A 147 -27.84 5.81 -10.02
CA VAL A 147 -26.45 5.82 -9.55
C VAL A 147 -26.48 5.70 -8.02
N PRO A 148 -25.74 4.77 -7.38
CA PRO A 148 -25.77 4.62 -5.92
C PRO A 148 -25.19 5.85 -5.23
N ALA A 149 -25.88 6.32 -4.18
CA ALA A 149 -25.48 7.46 -3.37
C ALA A 149 -24.16 7.19 -2.63
N HIS A 150 -23.08 7.85 -3.06
CA HIS A 150 -21.89 8.05 -2.24
C HIS A 150 -22.21 9.03 -1.10
N GLN A 151 -22.12 8.57 0.15
CA GLN A 151 -22.17 9.43 1.32
C GLN A 151 -20.93 10.35 1.34
N ALA A 152 -21.17 11.65 1.18
CA ALA A 152 -20.16 12.69 1.30
C ALA A 152 -19.62 12.80 2.73
N VAL A 153 -18.30 12.81 2.86
CA VAL A 153 -17.56 13.13 4.08
C VAL A 153 -17.57 14.66 4.27
N PRO A 154 -17.92 15.21 5.45
CA PRO A 154 -17.86 16.66 5.65
C PRO A 154 -16.41 17.12 5.90
N ALA A 155 -16.01 18.22 5.24
CA ALA A 155 -14.79 18.96 5.52
C ALA A 155 -14.96 19.91 6.73
N PRO A 156 -13.89 20.24 7.48
CA PRO A 156 -13.99 20.88 8.79
C PRO A 156 -14.04 22.41 8.68
N GLY A 157 -15.03 23.02 9.33
CA GLY A 157 -15.16 24.48 9.42
C GLY A 157 -15.92 24.90 10.68
N GLU A 158 -15.14 25.38 11.64
CA GLU A 158 -15.44 26.28 12.77
C GLU A 158 -16.91 26.50 13.16
N GLY A 159 -17.30 25.81 14.23
CA GLY A 159 -18.48 26.08 15.01
C GLY A 159 -18.56 25.04 16.11
N GLU A 160 -18.37 25.46 17.35
CA GLU A 160 -18.63 24.64 18.54
C GLU A 160 -20.13 24.28 18.58
N ALA A 161 -20.52 23.29 17.78
CA ALA A 161 -21.74 22.54 17.96
C ALA A 161 -21.32 21.21 18.55
N LYS A 162 -21.58 21.04 19.85
CA LYS A 162 -21.65 19.72 20.48
C LYS A 162 -22.69 18.90 19.71
N VAL A 163 -22.23 18.18 18.70
CA VAL A 163 -22.99 17.08 18.13
C VAL A 163 -22.89 15.96 19.15
N GLU A 164 -23.82 15.92 20.10
CA GLU A 164 -24.17 14.72 20.86
C GLU A 164 -24.69 13.68 19.86
N THR A 165 -23.75 13.07 19.14
CA THR A 165 -23.93 11.77 18.49
C THR A 165 -23.72 10.77 19.60
N GLY A 166 -24.76 10.02 19.95
CA GLY A 166 -24.74 9.13 21.10
C GLY A 166 -23.50 8.23 21.13
N GLY A 167 -22.61 8.48 22.11
CA GLY A 167 -21.61 7.56 22.70
C GLY A 167 -20.55 6.86 21.83
N LYS A 168 -20.80 6.58 20.55
CA LYS A 168 -19.99 5.66 19.73
C LYS A 168 -18.74 6.36 19.19
N ARG A 169 -17.57 6.00 19.71
CA ARG A 169 -16.28 6.52 19.23
C ARG A 169 -15.78 5.87 17.94
N PHE A 170 -16.25 4.67 17.59
CA PHE A 170 -15.95 3.96 16.35
C PHE A 170 -17.15 4.02 15.42
N PHE A 171 -17.13 4.88 14.40
CA PHE A 171 -18.29 5.10 13.54
C PHE A 171 -18.42 4.00 12.47
N ARG A 172 -17.33 3.73 11.74
CA ARG A 172 -17.30 2.75 10.65
C ARG A 172 -17.47 1.32 11.15
N LEU A 173 -16.80 0.95 12.25
CA LEU A 173 -16.94 -0.40 12.81
C LEU A 173 -18.34 -0.63 13.38
N SER A 174 -18.94 0.39 14.01
CA SER A 174 -20.34 0.28 14.48
C SER A 174 -21.32 0.10 13.32
N ALA A 175 -21.09 0.75 12.18
CA ALA A 175 -21.90 0.54 10.98
C ALA A 175 -21.76 -0.90 10.42
N VAL A 176 -20.59 -1.53 10.59
CA VAL A 176 -20.42 -2.96 10.27
C VAL A 176 -21.26 -3.81 11.21
N ASP A 177 -21.27 -3.55 12.51
CA ASP A 177 -22.11 -4.30 13.47
C ASP A 177 -23.61 -4.22 13.11
N GLU A 178 -24.07 -3.05 12.68
CA GLU A 178 -25.45 -2.83 12.23
C GLU A 178 -25.74 -3.57 10.91
N LYS A 179 -24.80 -3.56 9.96
CA LYS A 179 -24.91 -4.31 8.69
C LYS A 179 -25.03 -5.82 8.93
N TYR A 180 -24.30 -6.36 9.90
CA TYR A 180 -24.25 -7.80 10.17
C TYR A 180 -25.26 -8.28 11.23
N GLU A 181 -26.11 -7.40 11.76
CA GLU A 181 -27.11 -7.75 12.77
C GLU A 181 -28.13 -8.80 12.26
N TYR A 182 -28.49 -8.71 10.98
CA TYR A 182 -29.40 -9.64 10.30
C TYR A 182 -28.70 -10.46 9.20
N TYR A 183 -27.38 -10.63 9.30
CA TYR A 183 -26.62 -11.38 8.32
C TYR A 183 -26.99 -12.85 8.33
N VAL A 184 -27.31 -13.38 7.14
CA VAL A 184 -27.49 -14.80 6.89
C VAL A 184 -26.36 -15.25 5.98
N ALA A 185 -25.64 -16.28 6.41
CA ALA A 185 -24.53 -16.82 5.63
C ALA A 185 -25.04 -17.31 4.25
N PRO A 186 -24.40 -16.89 3.15
CA PRO A 186 -24.78 -17.33 1.81
C PRO A 186 -24.43 -18.80 1.58
N GLU A 187 -25.01 -19.40 0.53
CA GLU A 187 -24.63 -20.75 0.10
C GLU A 187 -23.29 -20.72 -0.64
N TYR A 188 -22.29 -21.38 -0.04
CA TYR A 188 -20.95 -21.48 -0.59
C TYR A 188 -20.81 -22.66 -1.55
N ASN A 189 -20.07 -22.47 -2.64
CA ASN A 189 -19.67 -23.55 -3.53
C ASN A 189 -18.58 -24.41 -2.86
N ARG A 190 -18.82 -25.72 -2.80
CA ARG A 190 -17.94 -26.73 -2.17
C ARG A 190 -17.67 -27.94 -3.05
N SER A 191 -17.80 -27.81 -4.37
CA SER A 191 -17.71 -28.95 -5.30
C SER A 191 -16.42 -28.97 -6.12
N MET A 192 -15.57 -27.95 -6.02
CA MET A 192 -14.39 -27.80 -6.88
C MET A 192 -13.10 -28.19 -6.17
N SER A 193 -12.21 -28.87 -6.88
CA SER A 193 -10.83 -29.14 -6.47
C SER A 193 -9.92 -27.91 -6.60
N LEU A 194 -8.73 -27.93 -5.99
CA LEU A 194 -7.77 -26.82 -6.10
C LEU A 194 -7.31 -26.56 -7.53
N SER A 195 -7.06 -27.61 -8.30
CA SER A 195 -6.68 -27.50 -9.72
C SER A 195 -7.78 -26.83 -10.54
N GLU A 196 -9.04 -27.24 -10.33
CA GLU A 196 -10.19 -26.64 -11.02
C GLU A 196 -10.36 -25.16 -10.63
N ILE A 197 -10.23 -24.81 -9.34
CA ILE A 197 -10.30 -23.41 -8.89
C ILE A 197 -9.20 -22.56 -9.56
N CYS A 198 -7.99 -23.10 -9.71
CA CYS A 198 -6.88 -22.41 -10.36
C CYS A 198 -7.16 -22.17 -11.85
N GLU A 199 -7.67 -23.17 -12.55
CA GLU A 199 -8.03 -23.06 -13.96
C GLU A 199 -9.21 -22.11 -14.18
N ASP A 200 -10.25 -22.20 -13.34
CA ASP A 200 -11.44 -21.37 -13.40
C ASP A 200 -11.10 -19.90 -13.13
N LEU A 201 -10.26 -19.61 -12.13
CA LEU A 201 -9.76 -18.25 -11.87
C LEU A 201 -8.96 -17.70 -13.05
N ARG A 202 -8.09 -18.51 -13.67
CA ARG A 202 -7.34 -18.09 -14.86
C ARG A 202 -8.28 -17.78 -16.03
N ASN A 203 -9.27 -18.64 -16.26
CA ASN A 203 -10.25 -18.48 -17.34
C ASN A 203 -11.15 -17.26 -17.10
N TYR A 204 -11.55 -17.02 -15.85
CA TYR A 204 -12.29 -15.84 -15.42
C TYR A 204 -11.49 -14.55 -15.67
N ALA A 205 -10.20 -14.53 -15.31
CA ALA A 205 -9.34 -13.38 -15.54
C ALA A 205 -9.15 -13.07 -17.04
N CYS A 206 -9.03 -14.11 -17.86
CA CYS A 206 -8.91 -13.97 -19.29
C CYS A 206 -10.21 -13.49 -19.95
N SER A 207 -11.35 -14.13 -19.65
CA SER A 207 -12.64 -13.87 -20.29
C SER A 207 -13.25 -12.51 -19.88
N ARG A 208 -13.26 -12.18 -18.58
CA ARG A 208 -13.92 -10.98 -18.07
C ARG A 208 -13.04 -9.74 -18.08
N ALA A 209 -11.75 -9.89 -17.80
CA ALA A 209 -10.82 -8.76 -17.61
C ALA A 209 -9.74 -8.65 -18.68
N ARG A 210 -9.65 -9.60 -19.63
CA ARG A 210 -8.58 -9.67 -20.65
C ARG A 210 -7.18 -9.65 -20.02
N LEU A 211 -7.04 -10.29 -18.86
CA LEU A 211 -5.77 -10.47 -18.16
C LEU A 211 -5.25 -11.88 -18.44
N PHE A 212 -4.02 -11.97 -18.92
CA PHE A 212 -3.42 -13.23 -19.33
C PHE A 212 -2.35 -13.65 -18.31
N TYR A 213 -2.72 -14.51 -17.38
CA TYR A 213 -1.77 -15.06 -16.42
C TYR A 213 -1.40 -16.50 -16.79
N ASP A 214 -0.13 -16.84 -16.62
CA ASP A 214 0.29 -18.24 -16.63
C ASP A 214 -0.38 -18.97 -15.45
N LEU A 215 -0.83 -20.20 -15.69
CA LEU A 215 -1.39 -21.05 -14.65
C LEU A 215 -0.40 -21.27 -13.51
N LYS A 216 0.92 -21.29 -13.79
CA LYS A 216 1.97 -21.34 -12.77
C LYS A 216 1.83 -20.21 -11.74
N ILE A 217 1.57 -18.97 -12.18
CA ILE A 217 1.39 -17.83 -11.26
C ILE A 217 0.17 -18.04 -10.36
N ILE A 218 -0.93 -18.54 -10.92
CA ILE A 218 -2.15 -18.82 -10.14
C ILE A 218 -1.88 -19.90 -9.09
N ARG A 219 -1.19 -20.99 -9.47
CA ARG A 219 -0.78 -22.05 -8.55
C ARG A 219 0.12 -21.53 -7.42
N LEU A 220 1.08 -20.67 -7.75
CA LEU A 220 1.94 -20.00 -6.77
C LEU A 220 1.15 -19.13 -5.79
N MET A 221 0.11 -18.42 -6.27
CA MET A 221 -0.78 -17.63 -5.40
C MET A 221 -1.48 -18.52 -4.36
N PHE A 222 -2.13 -19.61 -4.77
CA PHE A 222 -2.84 -20.49 -3.84
C PHE A 222 -1.90 -21.21 -2.87
N ALA A 223 -0.76 -21.73 -3.35
CA ALA A 223 0.27 -22.31 -2.50
C ALA A 223 0.85 -21.29 -1.50
N GLY A 224 0.94 -20.02 -1.91
CA GLY A 224 1.28 -18.89 -1.05
C GLY A 224 0.26 -18.64 0.04
N MET A 225 -1.01 -18.56 -0.33
CA MET A 225 -2.11 -18.36 0.61
C MET A 225 -2.19 -19.46 1.67
N ALA A 226 -1.83 -20.69 1.32
CA ALA A 226 -1.75 -21.80 2.26
C ALA A 226 -0.56 -21.69 3.22
N SER A 227 0.59 -21.23 2.73
CA SER A 227 1.83 -21.20 3.51
C SER A 227 2.02 -19.95 4.39
N THR A 228 1.45 -18.80 4.01
CA THR A 228 1.56 -17.53 4.74
C THR A 228 0.40 -16.57 4.44
N LYS A 229 0.16 -15.64 5.36
CA LYS A 229 -0.87 -14.58 5.21
C LYS A 229 -0.37 -13.35 4.46
N LEU A 230 0.94 -13.20 4.26
CA LEU A 230 1.53 -12.08 3.53
C LEU A 230 2.12 -12.59 2.21
N ILE A 231 1.65 -12.04 1.10
CA ILE A 231 2.15 -12.33 -0.25
C ILE A 231 2.70 -11.04 -0.86
N LEU A 232 3.87 -11.10 -1.46
CA LEU A 232 4.50 -9.99 -2.18
C LEU A 232 4.49 -10.30 -3.67
N LEU A 233 3.86 -9.41 -4.44
CA LEU A 233 3.86 -9.44 -5.89
C LEU A 233 4.88 -8.43 -6.38
N GLN A 234 5.99 -8.91 -6.92
CA GLN A 234 7.07 -8.06 -7.42
C GLN A 234 7.31 -8.27 -8.91
N GLY A 235 7.77 -7.23 -9.60
CA GLY A 235 8.04 -7.30 -11.03
C GLY A 235 7.99 -5.94 -11.69
N ILE A 236 8.20 -5.91 -13.00
CA ILE A 236 8.16 -4.66 -13.79
C ILE A 236 6.75 -4.05 -13.81
N SER A 237 6.65 -2.75 -14.05
CA SER A 237 5.34 -2.08 -14.12
C SER A 237 4.51 -2.64 -15.29
N GLY A 238 3.19 -2.76 -15.07
CA GLY A 238 2.25 -3.24 -16.09
C GLY A 238 2.21 -4.76 -16.31
N THR A 239 2.67 -5.58 -15.36
CA THR A 239 2.54 -7.06 -15.38
C THR A 239 1.33 -7.59 -14.61
N GLY A 240 0.41 -6.70 -14.23
CA GLY A 240 -0.84 -7.09 -13.56
C GLY A 240 -0.69 -7.44 -12.08
N LYS A 241 0.30 -6.86 -11.38
CA LYS A 241 0.55 -7.09 -9.94
C LYS A 241 -0.67 -6.74 -9.08
N THR A 242 -1.25 -5.55 -9.27
CA THR A 242 -2.46 -5.10 -8.55
C THR A 242 -3.73 -5.75 -9.14
N SER A 243 -3.72 -6.06 -10.44
CA SER A 243 -4.87 -6.63 -11.15
C SER A 243 -5.18 -8.08 -10.76
N LEU A 244 -4.17 -8.86 -10.37
CA LEU A 244 -4.33 -10.26 -9.96
C LEU A 244 -5.16 -10.42 -8.67
N PRO A 245 -4.80 -9.79 -7.54
CA PRO A 245 -5.65 -9.86 -6.35
C PRO A 245 -7.01 -9.18 -6.59
N TYR A 246 -7.06 -8.11 -7.38
CA TYR A 246 -8.34 -7.48 -7.75
C TYR A 246 -9.30 -8.45 -8.45
N ILE A 247 -8.82 -9.20 -9.45
CA ILE A 247 -9.66 -10.16 -10.16
C ILE A 247 -10.01 -11.36 -9.27
N MET A 248 -9.12 -11.77 -8.36
CA MET A 248 -9.42 -12.81 -7.36
C MET A 248 -10.61 -12.41 -6.47
N GLY A 249 -10.66 -11.17 -5.98
CA GLY A 249 -11.82 -10.71 -5.20
C GLY A 249 -13.11 -10.74 -5.99
N LYS A 250 -13.07 -10.29 -7.26
CA LYS A 250 -14.24 -10.36 -8.17
C LYS A 250 -14.65 -11.80 -8.46
N TYR A 251 -13.70 -12.72 -8.62
CA TYR A 251 -13.98 -14.14 -8.81
C TYR A 251 -14.65 -14.75 -7.57
N PHE A 252 -14.14 -14.45 -6.36
CA PHE A 252 -14.71 -14.93 -5.10
C PHE A 252 -15.99 -14.21 -4.65
N GLN A 253 -16.50 -13.28 -5.45
CA GLN A 253 -17.64 -12.40 -5.12
C GLN A 253 -17.44 -11.61 -3.82
N ASN A 254 -16.20 -11.37 -3.41
CA ASN A 254 -15.85 -10.51 -2.29
C ASN A 254 -14.79 -9.51 -2.76
N ASP A 255 -15.21 -8.26 -2.96
CA ASP A 255 -14.33 -7.20 -3.47
C ASP A 255 -13.08 -7.06 -2.60
N VAL A 256 -11.93 -6.77 -3.21
CA VAL A 256 -10.69 -6.52 -2.45
C VAL A 256 -10.66 -5.09 -1.90
N THR A 257 -10.04 -4.91 -0.74
CA THR A 257 -9.73 -3.56 -0.24
C THR A 257 -8.33 -3.18 -0.69
N ILE A 258 -8.24 -2.18 -1.57
CA ILE A 258 -6.95 -1.63 -2.03
C ILE A 258 -6.58 -0.44 -1.15
N ALA A 259 -5.44 -0.53 -0.48
CA ALA A 259 -4.84 0.55 0.28
C ALA A 259 -3.60 1.04 -0.47
N SER A 260 -3.71 2.23 -1.06
CA SER A 260 -2.61 2.88 -1.78
C SER A 260 -1.60 3.46 -0.79
N VAL A 261 -0.46 2.80 -0.63
CA VAL A 261 0.59 3.23 0.29
C VAL A 261 1.13 4.59 -0.16
N GLN A 262 1.32 5.49 0.80
CA GLN A 262 1.87 6.82 0.53
C GLN A 262 3.30 6.92 1.05
N PRO A 263 4.18 7.73 0.42
CA PRO A 263 5.53 7.97 0.94
C PRO A 263 5.57 8.55 2.36
N SER A 264 4.47 9.16 2.81
CA SER A 264 4.32 9.72 4.16
C SER A 264 4.07 8.66 5.23
N TRP A 265 3.75 7.41 4.87
CA TRP A 265 3.42 6.37 5.84
C TRP A 265 4.62 6.04 6.73
N ARG A 266 4.46 6.24 8.03
CA ARG A 266 5.55 6.16 9.01
C ARG A 266 5.26 5.29 10.22
N ASP A 267 4.01 4.93 10.45
CA ASP A 267 3.63 4.12 11.60
C ASP A 267 2.33 3.34 11.34
N ARG A 268 1.93 2.54 12.34
CA ARG A 268 0.75 1.68 12.28
C ARG A 268 -0.58 2.43 12.13
N THR A 269 -0.63 3.73 12.42
CA THR A 269 -1.89 4.50 12.38
C THR A 269 -2.40 4.64 10.95
N GLU A 270 -1.53 4.50 9.96
CA GLU A 270 -1.89 4.49 8.54
C GLU A 270 -2.69 3.23 8.16
N LEU A 271 -2.47 2.11 8.85
CA LEU A 271 -3.21 0.87 8.63
C LEU A 271 -4.44 0.75 9.50
N PHE A 272 -4.34 1.11 10.78
CA PHE A 272 -5.43 0.88 11.73
C PHE A 272 -6.22 2.13 12.08
N GLY A 273 -5.63 3.30 11.91
CA GLY A 273 -6.18 4.55 12.40
C GLY A 273 -5.63 4.95 13.75
N TYR A 274 -6.22 6.00 14.32
CA TYR A 274 -5.81 6.53 15.61
C TYR A 274 -7.00 7.07 16.40
N PHE A 275 -6.88 7.04 17.72
CA PHE A 275 -7.85 7.67 18.60
C PHE A 275 -7.53 9.15 18.77
N ASN A 276 -8.48 10.02 18.44
CA ASN A 276 -8.37 11.44 18.68
C ASN A 276 -8.91 11.77 20.08
N GLU A 277 -8.02 12.15 20.98
CA GLU A 277 -8.39 12.45 22.37
C GLU A 277 -9.26 13.70 22.53
N PHE A 278 -9.22 14.65 21.59
CA PHE A 278 -10.00 15.89 21.64
C PHE A 278 -11.44 15.63 21.22
N THR A 279 -11.62 14.96 20.09
CA THR A 279 -12.96 14.65 19.57
C THR A 279 -13.57 13.41 20.22
N LYS A 280 -12.77 12.63 20.97
CA LYS A 280 -13.13 11.33 21.55
C LYS A 280 -13.61 10.34 20.49
N ARG A 281 -13.16 10.49 19.25
CA ARG A 281 -13.48 9.61 18.12
C ARG A 281 -12.24 8.89 17.64
N PHE A 282 -12.42 7.67 17.18
CA PHE A 282 -11.41 6.89 16.50
C PHE A 282 -11.51 7.14 15.00
N ASN A 283 -10.40 7.54 14.38
CA ASN A 283 -10.32 7.74 12.94
C ASN A 283 -9.98 6.41 12.29
N GLU A 284 -11.01 5.70 11.83
CA GLU A 284 -10.94 4.34 11.32
C GLU A 284 -10.51 4.33 9.84
N THR A 285 -9.50 3.54 9.51
CA THR A 285 -9.09 3.32 8.12
C THR A 285 -10.02 2.31 7.43
N GLU A 286 -9.96 2.29 6.10
CA GLU A 286 -10.69 1.30 5.30
C GLU A 286 -10.13 -0.12 5.51
N VAL A 287 -8.82 -0.24 5.75
CA VAL A 287 -8.15 -1.49 6.09
C VAL A 287 -8.68 -2.03 7.43
N LEU A 288 -8.78 -1.20 8.47
CA LEU A 288 -9.32 -1.62 9.76
C LEU A 288 -10.78 -2.08 9.61
N ARG A 289 -11.60 -1.28 8.91
CA ARG A 289 -13.01 -1.62 8.63
C ARG A 289 -13.12 -2.99 7.98
N ARG A 290 -12.29 -3.28 6.98
CA ARG A 290 -12.27 -4.58 6.27
C ARG A 290 -11.85 -5.74 7.16
N ILE A 291 -10.79 -5.57 7.96
CA ILE A 291 -10.33 -6.62 8.91
C ILE A 291 -11.43 -6.92 9.92
N TYR A 292 -12.09 -5.87 10.42
CA TYR A 292 -13.21 -6.01 11.34
C TYR A 292 -14.40 -6.72 10.69
N GLU A 293 -14.78 -6.33 9.47
CA GLU A 293 -15.84 -6.97 8.69
C GLU A 293 -15.58 -8.47 8.44
N ALA A 294 -14.32 -8.86 8.20
CA ALA A 294 -13.93 -10.25 8.01
C ALA A 294 -14.20 -11.16 9.23
N SER A 295 -14.42 -10.59 10.42
CA SER A 295 -14.76 -11.36 11.63
C SER A 295 -16.21 -11.86 11.66
N TYR A 296 -17.06 -11.37 10.75
CA TYR A 296 -18.48 -11.74 10.67
C TYR A 296 -18.82 -12.74 9.57
N ASN A 297 -17.91 -12.96 8.60
CA ASN A 297 -18.15 -13.83 7.45
C ASN A 297 -17.04 -14.89 7.32
N ASP A 298 -17.34 -15.94 6.54
CA ASP A 298 -16.38 -16.98 6.16
C ASP A 298 -15.85 -16.73 4.74
N ASP A 299 -15.89 -15.48 4.25
CA ASP A 299 -15.43 -15.13 2.90
C ASP A 299 -13.91 -14.97 2.86
N ILE A 300 -13.33 -15.10 1.67
CA ILE A 300 -11.90 -14.84 1.45
C ILE A 300 -11.72 -13.32 1.39
N ASN A 301 -11.06 -12.74 2.39
CA ASN A 301 -10.83 -11.30 2.47
C ASN A 301 -9.40 -10.98 2.04
N ILE A 302 -9.24 -10.22 0.95
CA ILE A 302 -7.93 -9.82 0.43
C ILE A 302 -7.76 -8.31 0.60
N ILE A 303 -6.66 -7.93 1.25
CA ILE A 303 -6.24 -6.54 1.41
C ILE A 303 -4.99 -6.34 0.58
N VAL A 304 -5.05 -5.43 -0.40
CA VAL A 304 -3.93 -5.12 -1.28
C VAL A 304 -3.24 -3.86 -0.76
N LEU A 305 -1.96 -3.96 -0.44
CA LEU A 305 -1.08 -2.82 -0.12
C LEU A 305 -0.37 -2.43 -1.41
N ASP A 306 -0.94 -1.46 -2.12
CA ASP A 306 -0.45 -1.08 -3.44
C ASP A 306 0.78 -0.17 -3.33
N GLU A 307 1.82 -0.49 -4.11
CA GLU A 307 3.16 0.07 -4.03
C GLU A 307 3.70 0.05 -2.59
N MET A 308 3.61 -1.11 -1.95
CA MET A 308 3.97 -1.36 -0.56
C MET A 308 5.35 -0.79 -0.19
N ASN A 309 6.30 -0.83 -1.14
CA ASN A 309 7.67 -0.40 -0.95
C ASN A 309 7.95 1.08 -1.29
N ILE A 310 6.94 1.89 -1.61
CA ILE A 310 7.07 3.35 -1.70
C ILE A 310 7.36 4.00 -0.33
N ALA A 311 6.96 3.31 0.75
CA ALA A 311 7.33 3.61 2.11
C ALA A 311 8.07 2.40 2.71
N ARG A 312 8.82 2.64 3.80
CA ARG A 312 9.50 1.55 4.52
C ARG A 312 8.47 0.65 5.19
N VAL A 313 8.29 -0.55 4.63
CA VAL A 313 7.29 -1.53 5.06
C VAL A 313 7.36 -1.82 6.55
N GLU A 314 8.56 -1.87 7.11
CA GLU A 314 8.81 -2.20 8.51
C GLU A 314 8.31 -1.12 9.48
N TYR A 315 8.00 0.09 9.01
CA TYR A 315 7.55 1.18 9.87
C TYR A 315 6.05 1.11 10.11
N TYR A 316 5.25 1.00 9.05
CA TYR A 316 3.80 0.97 9.16
C TYR A 316 3.24 -0.45 9.34
N PHE A 317 3.90 -1.48 8.82
CA PHE A 317 3.44 -2.88 8.87
C PHE A 317 4.11 -3.71 9.98
N ALA A 318 4.96 -3.11 10.83
CA ALA A 318 5.75 -3.81 11.85
C ALA A 318 4.93 -4.67 12.83
N GLU A 319 3.80 -4.14 13.30
CA GLU A 319 2.92 -4.83 14.24
C GLU A 319 2.33 -6.07 13.57
N MET A 320 1.82 -5.96 12.35
CA MET A 320 1.31 -7.10 11.56
C MET A 320 2.38 -8.17 11.33
N LEU A 321 3.60 -7.78 10.97
CA LEU A 321 4.70 -8.74 10.81
C LEU A 321 5.05 -9.50 12.10
N SER A 322 4.65 -8.98 13.26
CA SER A 322 4.92 -9.61 14.55
C SER A 322 3.73 -10.46 15.01
N VAL A 323 2.51 -9.94 14.84
CA VAL A 323 1.26 -10.61 15.19
C VAL A 323 1.04 -11.87 14.34
N LEU A 324 1.27 -11.80 13.03
CA LEU A 324 1.12 -12.92 12.09
C LEU A 324 2.13 -14.06 12.30
N GLU A 325 3.14 -13.88 13.16
CA GLU A 325 4.12 -14.92 13.51
C GLU A 325 3.72 -15.77 14.70
N MET A 326 2.70 -15.35 15.46
CA MET A 326 2.26 -16.09 16.62
C MET A 326 1.69 -17.45 16.16
N PRO A 327 2.12 -18.58 16.76
CA PRO A 327 1.64 -19.90 16.36
C PRO A 327 0.14 -20.09 16.55
N ASP A 328 -0.45 -19.41 17.54
CA ASP A 328 -1.88 -19.46 17.85
C ASP A 328 -2.62 -18.26 17.25
N PRO A 329 -3.52 -18.48 16.27
CA PRO A 329 -4.46 -17.48 15.76
C PRO A 329 -5.22 -16.68 16.83
N ALA A 330 -5.54 -17.29 17.97
CA ALA A 330 -6.28 -16.62 19.04
C ALA A 330 -5.45 -15.51 19.69
N GLU A 331 -4.12 -15.55 19.57
CA GLU A 331 -3.21 -14.50 20.05
C GLU A 331 -2.98 -13.38 19.04
N TRP A 332 -3.60 -13.44 17.85
CA TRP A 332 -3.41 -12.44 16.81
C TRP A 332 -4.18 -11.15 17.13
N LYS A 333 -3.82 -10.48 18.23
CA LYS A 333 -4.54 -9.34 18.81
C LYS A 333 -3.80 -8.05 18.52
N ILE A 334 -4.55 -7.04 18.05
CA ILE A 334 -4.07 -5.68 17.84
C ILE A 334 -4.80 -4.75 18.79
N GLU A 335 -4.05 -3.96 19.55
CA GLU A 335 -4.62 -2.98 20.47
C GLU A 335 -4.89 -1.66 19.75
N LEU A 336 -6.18 -1.33 19.62
CA LEU A 336 -6.65 -0.10 19.00
C LEU A 336 -6.77 1.02 20.02
N VAL A 337 -7.29 0.70 21.21
CA VAL A 337 -7.58 1.66 22.28
C VAL A 337 -7.25 1.07 23.66
N PRO A 338 -6.77 1.88 24.61
CA PRO A 338 -6.28 1.38 25.90
C PRO A 338 -7.39 1.08 26.92
N SER A 339 -8.60 1.58 26.70
CA SER A 339 -9.77 1.37 27.57
C SER A 339 -10.95 0.99 26.70
N SER A 340 -11.77 0.03 27.15
CA SER A 340 -13.03 -0.35 26.50
C SER A 340 -14.20 0.48 27.00
N TRP A 341 -15.10 0.85 26.10
CA TRP A 341 -16.36 1.54 26.38
C TRP A 341 -17.54 0.61 26.00
N GLU A 342 -18.69 0.76 26.65
CA GLU A 342 -19.88 -0.06 26.36
C GLU A 342 -20.40 0.13 24.92
N SER A 343 -20.16 1.30 24.34
CA SER A 343 -20.52 1.64 22.97
C SER A 343 -19.50 1.18 21.93
N ASP A 344 -18.48 0.43 22.33
CA ASP A 344 -17.48 -0.11 21.39
C ASP A 344 -18.09 -1.22 20.51
N PRO A 345 -17.57 -1.38 19.29
CA PRO A 345 -17.95 -2.46 18.40
C PRO A 345 -17.85 -3.85 19.05
N LYS A 346 -18.82 -4.72 18.76
CA LYS A 346 -19.05 -6.01 19.45
C LYS A 346 -17.83 -6.95 19.45
N HIS A 347 -17.07 -6.99 18.36
CA HIS A 347 -15.92 -7.87 18.22
C HIS A 347 -14.59 -7.24 18.71
N LEU A 348 -14.64 -6.07 19.35
CA LEU A 348 -13.50 -5.50 20.08
C LEU A 348 -13.53 -5.92 21.55
N ALA A 349 -12.66 -6.86 21.92
CA ALA A 349 -12.52 -7.31 23.30
C ALA A 349 -11.47 -6.48 24.03
N ASN A 350 -11.87 -5.71 25.05
CA ASN A 350 -10.97 -4.84 25.83
C ASN A 350 -10.14 -3.87 24.97
N GLY A 351 -10.76 -3.29 23.93
CA GLY A 351 -10.08 -2.38 23.00
C GLY A 351 -9.13 -3.07 22.01
N LYS A 352 -9.14 -4.41 21.95
CA LYS A 352 -8.30 -5.22 21.07
C LYS A 352 -9.14 -5.92 20.01
N LEU A 353 -8.63 -5.94 18.79
CA LEU A 353 -9.17 -6.68 17.66
C LEU A 353 -8.37 -7.96 17.45
N ILE A 354 -9.05 -9.11 17.38
CA ILE A 354 -8.43 -10.35 16.91
C ILE A 354 -8.45 -10.34 15.38
N ILE A 355 -7.31 -10.56 14.75
CA ILE A 355 -7.17 -10.61 13.29
C ILE A 355 -7.72 -11.95 12.79
N PRO A 356 -8.79 -11.94 11.97
CA PRO A 356 -9.38 -13.16 11.45
C PRO A 356 -8.43 -13.93 10.51
N GLN A 357 -8.55 -15.26 10.48
CA GLN A 357 -7.70 -16.12 9.63
C GLN A 357 -8.06 -16.05 8.15
N ASN A 358 -9.27 -15.60 7.81
CA ASN A 358 -9.75 -15.44 6.44
C ASN A 358 -9.26 -14.16 5.76
N VAL A 359 -8.32 -13.42 6.37
CA VAL A 359 -7.70 -12.23 5.80
C VAL A 359 -6.30 -12.52 5.27
N TRP A 360 -6.05 -12.16 4.01
CA TRP A 360 -4.73 -12.18 3.38
C TRP A 360 -4.28 -10.77 2.98
N TYR A 361 -2.98 -10.52 3.13
CA TYR A 361 -2.34 -9.27 2.79
C TYR A 361 -1.46 -9.47 1.55
N VAL A 362 -1.75 -8.71 0.49
CA VAL A 362 -1.01 -8.77 -0.77
C VAL A 362 -0.32 -7.44 -0.98
N GLY A 363 1.00 -7.39 -0.81
CA GLY A 363 1.81 -6.22 -1.12
C GLY A 363 2.24 -6.24 -2.58
N THR A 364 2.03 -5.15 -3.32
CA THR A 364 2.65 -4.98 -4.64
C THR A 364 3.94 -4.19 -4.49
N ALA A 365 5.01 -4.64 -5.14
CA ALA A 365 6.31 -3.99 -5.07
C ALA A 365 6.88 -3.78 -6.48
N ASN A 366 7.50 -2.63 -6.68
CA ASN A 366 8.30 -2.35 -7.88
C ASN A 366 9.78 -2.50 -7.54
N ASN A 367 10.57 -3.01 -8.48
CA ASN A 367 12.01 -3.22 -8.29
C ASN A 367 12.85 -2.07 -8.89
N ASP A 368 12.35 -0.84 -8.84
CA ASP A 368 12.97 0.36 -9.43
C ASP A 368 13.58 1.29 -8.38
N ASP A 369 14.55 2.12 -8.80
CA ASP A 369 15.32 3.02 -7.93
C ASP A 369 14.47 4.08 -7.20
N SER A 370 13.20 4.24 -7.57
CA SER A 370 12.27 5.20 -6.97
C SER A 370 11.66 4.71 -5.65
N THR A 371 11.87 3.44 -5.29
CA THR A 371 11.25 2.78 -4.13
C THR A 371 12.28 2.36 -3.08
N PHE A 372 11.81 2.09 -1.86
CA PHE A 372 12.67 1.53 -0.81
C PHE A 372 12.89 0.03 -1.04
N ALA A 373 14.12 -0.43 -0.78
CA ALA A 373 14.39 -1.85 -0.69
C ALA A 373 13.62 -2.48 0.48
N ILE A 374 12.93 -3.59 0.22
CA ILE A 374 12.24 -4.39 1.23
C ILE A 374 13.29 -5.16 2.04
N SER A 375 13.22 -5.11 3.38
CA SER A 375 14.20 -5.85 4.20
C SER A 375 13.95 -7.35 4.23
N ASP A 376 15.00 -8.11 4.54
CA ASP A 376 14.93 -9.55 4.80
C ASP A 376 13.87 -9.92 5.86
N LYS A 377 13.58 -9.03 6.82
CA LYS A 377 12.57 -9.27 7.86
C LYS A 377 11.15 -9.39 7.28
N VAL A 378 10.82 -8.64 6.23
CA VAL A 378 9.51 -8.73 5.56
C VAL A 378 9.50 -9.96 4.65
N TYR A 379 10.57 -10.10 3.90
CA TYR A 379 10.83 -11.13 2.91
C TYR A 379 10.87 -12.56 3.48
N ASP A 380 11.37 -12.73 4.70
CA ASP A 380 11.35 -14.01 5.40
C ASP A 380 9.92 -14.42 5.81
N ARG A 381 8.99 -13.47 5.91
CA ARG A 381 7.61 -13.69 6.36
C ARG A 381 6.61 -13.79 5.22
N ALA A 382 6.91 -13.12 4.10
CA ALA A 382 6.04 -13.10 2.93
C ALA A 382 6.38 -14.18 1.90
N LEU A 383 5.40 -14.74 1.18
CA LEU A 383 5.70 -15.45 -0.05
C LEU A 383 5.96 -14.42 -1.15
N VAL A 384 7.04 -14.55 -1.90
CA VAL A 384 7.33 -13.66 -3.03
C VAL A 384 6.94 -14.33 -4.33
N ILE A 385 6.16 -13.62 -5.15
CA ILE A 385 5.81 -14.04 -6.50
C ILE A 385 6.33 -13.01 -7.50
N ASN A 386 7.24 -13.46 -8.35
CA ASN A 386 7.85 -12.68 -9.43
C ASN A 386 6.96 -12.68 -10.68
N LEU A 387 6.60 -11.50 -11.14
CA LEU A 387 5.81 -11.23 -12.35
C LEU A 387 6.70 -10.49 -13.36
N ASP A 388 7.62 -11.25 -13.97
CA ASP A 388 8.69 -10.71 -14.83
C ASP A 388 8.34 -10.65 -16.32
N SER A 389 7.28 -11.35 -16.75
CA SER A 389 6.83 -11.40 -18.14
C SER A 389 5.40 -10.90 -18.28
N LYS A 390 5.12 -10.17 -19.37
CA LYS A 390 3.75 -9.85 -19.77
C LYS A 390 3.07 -11.11 -20.30
N GLY A 391 1.82 -11.31 -19.89
CA GLY A 391 0.97 -12.36 -20.40
C GLY A 391 0.80 -12.31 -21.92
N MET A 392 0.94 -13.46 -22.57
CA MET A 392 0.58 -13.58 -23.99
C MET A 392 -0.93 -13.76 -24.10
N PRO A 393 -1.62 -13.03 -25.00
CA PRO A 393 -3.05 -13.23 -25.22
C PRO A 393 -3.39 -14.68 -25.58
N PHE A 394 -4.38 -15.25 -24.92
CA PHE A 394 -4.99 -16.54 -25.26
C PHE A 394 -6.50 -16.45 -25.12
N GLU A 395 -7.23 -17.36 -25.74
CA GLU A 395 -8.67 -17.48 -25.56
C GLU A 395 -9.00 -18.48 -24.45
N ALA A 396 -9.98 -18.13 -23.63
CA ALA A 396 -10.44 -18.95 -22.51
C ALA A 396 -11.97 -19.02 -22.52
N PRO A 397 -12.57 -20.11 -22.02
CA PRO A 397 -14.02 -20.22 -21.92
C PRO A 397 -14.58 -19.13 -20.99
N GLU A 398 -15.79 -18.65 -21.29
CA GLU A 398 -16.50 -17.74 -20.39
C GLU A 398 -16.77 -18.45 -19.06
N THR A 399 -16.40 -17.75 -17.99
CA THR A 399 -16.46 -18.27 -16.63
C THR A 399 -17.20 -17.28 -15.74
N ASP A 400 -18.01 -17.81 -14.83
CA ASP A 400 -18.79 -17.03 -13.87
C ASP A 400 -18.09 -17.01 -12.50
N PRO A 401 -18.25 -15.92 -11.73
CA PRO A 401 -17.63 -15.81 -10.41
C PRO A 401 -18.21 -16.85 -9.44
N LYS A 402 -17.38 -17.41 -8.57
CA LYS A 402 -17.73 -18.46 -7.62
C LYS A 402 -17.59 -17.97 -6.18
N LEU A 403 -18.67 -18.02 -5.42
CA LEU A 403 -18.60 -17.75 -3.99
C LEU A 403 -18.04 -18.97 -3.26
N ILE A 404 -16.80 -18.87 -2.78
CA ILE A 404 -16.09 -19.95 -2.09
C ILE A 404 -15.68 -19.46 -0.70
N SER A 405 -16.02 -20.25 0.31
CA SER A 405 -15.67 -19.95 1.71
C SER A 405 -14.20 -20.22 2.02
N TYR A 406 -13.65 -19.43 2.94
CA TYR A 406 -12.36 -19.63 3.58
C TYR A 406 -12.22 -21.02 4.20
N SER A 407 -13.22 -21.49 4.96
CA SER A 407 -13.19 -22.81 5.59
C SER A 407 -13.06 -23.94 4.55
N TYR A 408 -13.73 -23.82 3.41
CA TYR A 408 -13.62 -24.81 2.32
C TYR A 408 -12.23 -24.80 1.68
N ILE A 409 -11.67 -23.63 1.33
CA ILE A 409 -10.32 -23.55 0.77
C ILE A 409 -9.27 -24.09 1.75
N THR A 410 -9.42 -23.80 3.04
CA THR A 410 -8.51 -24.31 4.07
C THR A 410 -8.58 -25.84 4.15
N SER A 411 -9.79 -26.41 4.08
CA SER A 411 -9.95 -27.88 4.04
C SER A 411 -9.28 -28.50 2.81
N LEU A 412 -9.31 -27.81 1.65
CA LEU A 412 -8.61 -28.27 0.45
C LEU A 412 -7.09 -28.22 0.63
N PHE A 413 -6.56 -27.21 1.32
CA PHE A 413 -5.14 -27.14 1.64
C PHE A 413 -4.72 -28.28 2.58
N ASP A 414 -5.51 -28.56 3.60
CA ASP A 414 -5.23 -29.66 4.54
C ASP A 414 -5.28 -31.03 3.84
N MET A 415 -6.26 -31.24 2.96
CA MET A 415 -6.34 -32.44 2.11
C MET A 415 -5.12 -32.56 1.20
N ALA A 416 -4.68 -31.47 0.56
CA ALA A 416 -3.49 -31.47 -0.29
C ALA A 416 -2.23 -31.88 0.49
N VAL A 417 -2.05 -31.36 1.73
CA VAL A 417 -0.92 -31.73 2.60
C VAL A 417 -0.95 -33.21 2.98
N ALA A 418 -2.14 -33.78 3.18
CA ALA A 418 -2.29 -35.20 3.51
C ALA A 418 -2.06 -36.13 2.29
N GLU A 419 -2.55 -35.76 1.11
CA GLU A 419 -2.52 -36.59 -0.10
C GLU A 419 -1.20 -36.49 -0.87
N HIS A 420 -0.53 -35.34 -0.83
CA HIS A 420 0.69 -35.06 -1.59
C HIS A 420 1.88 -34.66 -0.70
N PRO A 421 2.25 -35.46 0.33
CA PRO A 421 3.42 -35.14 1.14
C PRO A 421 4.69 -35.19 0.29
N ILE A 422 5.64 -34.30 0.60
CA ILE A 422 6.92 -34.22 -0.12
C ILE A 422 7.60 -35.59 -0.09
N SER A 423 8.06 -36.04 -1.26
CA SER A 423 8.78 -37.31 -1.35
C SER A 423 10.04 -37.30 -0.48
N LYS A 424 10.32 -38.45 0.16
CA LYS A 424 11.51 -38.62 1.02
C LYS A 424 12.82 -38.27 0.30
N TYR A 425 12.87 -38.59 -0.99
CA TYR A 425 13.99 -38.24 -1.86
C TYR A 425 14.28 -36.74 -1.86
N TYR A 426 13.26 -35.90 -2.08
CA TYR A 426 13.45 -34.45 -2.10
C TYR A 426 13.72 -33.86 -0.71
N LEU A 427 13.15 -34.43 0.35
CA LEU A 427 13.49 -34.02 1.72
C LEU A 427 14.97 -34.25 2.02
N GLU A 428 15.51 -35.43 1.70
CA GLU A 428 16.94 -35.72 1.86
C GLU A 428 17.82 -34.82 0.97
N ALA A 429 17.36 -34.51 -0.25
CA ALA A 429 18.07 -33.59 -1.15
C ALA A 429 18.12 -32.16 -0.60
N ILE A 430 17.01 -31.67 -0.03
CA ILE A 430 16.93 -30.35 0.61
C ILE A 430 17.84 -30.30 1.84
N GLU A 431 17.89 -31.34 2.67
CA GLU A 431 18.77 -31.40 3.84
C GLU A 431 20.25 -31.39 3.45
N LYS A 432 20.63 -32.16 2.42
CA LYS A 432 21.99 -32.11 1.85
C LYS A 432 22.34 -30.74 1.29
N LEU A 433 21.38 -30.08 0.65
CA LEU A 433 21.55 -28.72 0.15
C LEU A 433 21.73 -27.72 1.29
N ASP A 434 20.95 -27.80 2.36
CA ASP A 434 21.08 -26.95 3.54
C ASP A 434 22.48 -27.06 4.16
N LEU A 435 22.95 -28.29 4.40
CA LEU A 435 24.30 -28.53 4.93
C LEU A 435 25.40 -27.94 4.06
N TYR A 436 25.29 -28.10 2.74
CA TYR A 436 26.24 -27.51 1.78
C TYR A 436 26.23 -25.98 1.84
N VAL A 437 25.03 -25.37 1.87
CA VAL A 437 24.88 -23.91 1.91
C VAL A 437 25.37 -23.33 3.24
N ILE A 438 25.20 -24.04 4.35
CA ILE A 438 25.76 -23.67 5.66
C ILE A 438 27.29 -23.69 5.62
N GLU A 439 27.89 -24.75 5.11
CA GLU A 439 29.35 -24.90 5.09
C GLU A 439 30.02 -23.82 4.22
N LYS A 440 29.46 -23.56 3.03
CA LYS A 440 30.05 -22.72 2.00
C LYS A 440 29.67 -21.24 2.11
N PHE A 441 28.40 -20.95 2.34
CA PHE A 441 27.87 -19.59 2.33
C PHE A 441 27.52 -19.06 3.73
N ARG A 442 27.58 -19.91 4.77
CA ARG A 442 27.16 -19.59 6.15
C ARG A 442 25.70 -19.11 6.23
N VAL A 443 24.87 -19.65 5.35
CA VAL A 443 23.41 -19.42 5.31
C VAL A 443 22.72 -20.75 5.64
N ALA A 444 21.70 -20.71 6.49
CA ALA A 444 20.94 -21.89 6.88
C ALA A 444 19.47 -21.76 6.50
N PHE A 445 18.82 -22.89 6.22
CA PHE A 445 17.39 -22.98 5.97
C PHE A 445 16.71 -22.95 7.35
N GLY A 446 16.24 -21.77 7.76
CA GLY A 446 15.55 -21.66 9.04
C GLY A 446 14.30 -22.54 9.12
N ASN A 447 13.91 -22.96 10.32
CA ASN A 447 12.73 -23.81 10.57
C ASN A 447 11.43 -23.28 9.91
N ARG A 448 11.29 -21.96 9.79
CA ARG A 448 10.15 -21.33 9.10
C ARG A 448 10.08 -21.76 7.64
N ILE A 449 11.21 -21.76 6.93
CA ILE A 449 11.27 -22.13 5.52
C ILE A 449 10.89 -23.61 5.36
N MET A 450 11.42 -24.49 6.22
CA MET A 450 11.08 -25.91 6.18
C MET A 450 9.60 -26.17 6.45
N LYS A 451 9.00 -25.49 7.43
CA LYS A 451 7.55 -25.56 7.68
C LYS A 451 6.73 -25.06 6.48
N GLN A 452 7.15 -23.95 5.87
CA GLN A 452 6.50 -23.41 4.68
C GLN A 452 6.61 -24.39 3.50
N LEU A 453 7.76 -25.02 3.30
CA LEU A 453 7.99 -25.99 2.24
C LEU A 453 7.04 -27.19 2.39
N GLY A 454 6.86 -27.67 3.63
CA GLY A 454 5.92 -28.74 3.98
C GLY A 454 4.44 -28.45 3.67
N ILE A 455 4.04 -27.18 3.56
CA ILE A 455 2.66 -26.78 3.22
C ILE A 455 2.56 -26.35 1.76
N PHE A 456 3.54 -25.59 1.29
CA PHE A 456 3.57 -24.99 -0.05
C PHE A 456 3.66 -26.04 -1.15
N VAL A 457 4.57 -27.01 -1.03
CA VAL A 457 4.80 -28.02 -2.08
C VAL A 457 3.56 -28.90 -2.30
N PRO A 458 2.94 -29.50 -1.27
CA PRO A 458 1.73 -30.29 -1.46
C PRO A 458 0.58 -29.52 -2.10
N VAL A 459 0.35 -28.27 -1.65
CA VAL A 459 -0.72 -27.43 -2.21
C VAL A 459 -0.44 -27.05 -3.66
N TYR A 460 0.82 -26.74 -4.02
CA TYR A 460 1.18 -26.46 -5.41
C TYR A 460 0.96 -27.68 -6.32
N VAL A 461 1.26 -28.89 -5.85
CA VAL A 461 0.99 -30.14 -6.56
C VAL A 461 -0.51 -30.37 -6.74
N ALA A 462 -1.31 -30.16 -5.69
CA ALA A 462 -2.78 -30.26 -5.77
C ALA A 462 -3.42 -29.22 -6.70
N CYS A 463 -2.75 -28.09 -6.96
CA CYS A 463 -3.15 -27.11 -7.97
C CYS A 463 -2.74 -27.52 -9.41
N GLY A 464 -2.16 -28.72 -9.60
CA GLY A 464 -1.75 -29.28 -10.89
C GLY A 464 -0.29 -29.01 -11.28
N GLY A 465 0.54 -28.52 -10.35
CA GLY A 465 1.99 -28.34 -10.54
C GLY A 465 2.81 -29.59 -10.21
N THR A 466 4.13 -29.50 -10.35
CA THR A 466 5.06 -30.59 -9.95
C THR A 466 5.79 -30.26 -8.65
N GLU A 467 6.19 -31.30 -7.90
CA GLU A 467 6.97 -31.14 -6.66
C GLU A 467 8.26 -30.36 -6.89
N LEU A 468 8.99 -30.72 -7.95
CA LEU A 468 10.26 -30.11 -8.30
C LEU A 468 10.13 -28.62 -8.59
N GLU A 469 9.12 -28.20 -9.36
CA GLU A 469 8.87 -26.79 -9.65
C GLU A 469 8.58 -25.98 -8.39
N ALA A 470 7.80 -26.54 -7.46
CA ALA A 470 7.48 -25.88 -6.19
C ALA A 470 8.73 -25.68 -5.33
N ILE A 471 9.56 -26.73 -5.22
CA ILE A 471 10.82 -26.69 -4.47
C ILE A 471 11.79 -25.68 -5.09
N ASP A 472 11.95 -25.72 -6.42
CA ASP A 472 12.80 -24.79 -7.16
C ASP A 472 12.41 -23.33 -6.92
N TYR A 473 11.11 -23.04 -7.03
CA TYR A 473 10.61 -21.68 -6.83
C TYR A 473 10.81 -21.18 -5.40
N LEU A 474 10.50 -22.02 -4.40
CA LEU A 474 10.61 -21.63 -3.00
C LEU A 474 12.07 -21.44 -2.59
N LEU A 475 12.98 -22.32 -3.02
CA LEU A 475 14.41 -22.18 -2.75
C LEU A 475 14.97 -20.90 -3.41
N ALA A 476 14.60 -20.60 -4.66
CA ALA A 476 15.03 -19.38 -5.34
C ALA A 476 14.59 -18.12 -4.58
N THR A 477 13.32 -18.06 -4.19
CA THR A 477 12.70 -16.85 -3.62
C THR A 477 12.94 -16.65 -2.12
N LYS A 478 13.25 -17.71 -1.36
CA LYS A 478 13.45 -17.64 0.10
C LYS A 478 14.88 -17.85 0.55
N VAL A 479 15.60 -18.77 -0.09
CA VAL A 479 16.96 -19.14 0.32
C VAL A 479 17.98 -18.33 -0.46
N LEU A 480 17.97 -18.45 -1.80
CA LEU A 480 19.01 -17.85 -2.63
C LEU A 480 19.01 -16.32 -2.57
N ARG A 481 17.86 -15.70 -2.31
CA ARG A 481 17.81 -14.25 -2.04
C ARG A 481 18.72 -13.81 -0.90
N LYS A 482 18.91 -14.63 0.14
CA LYS A 482 19.78 -14.27 1.27
C LYS A 482 21.23 -14.06 0.83
N PHE A 483 21.63 -14.56 -0.34
CA PHE A 483 22.96 -14.35 -0.89
C PHE A 483 23.19 -12.91 -1.35
N GLU A 484 22.13 -12.12 -1.60
CA GLU A 484 22.25 -10.69 -1.91
C GLU A 484 22.83 -9.88 -0.76
N SER A 485 22.60 -10.32 0.48
CA SER A 485 23.17 -9.69 1.68
C SER A 485 24.66 -10.03 1.90
N LEU A 486 25.16 -11.06 1.22
CA LEU A 486 26.55 -11.51 1.34
C LEU A 486 27.45 -10.69 0.42
N ASN A 487 28.75 -10.70 0.70
CA ASN A 487 29.72 -10.08 -0.19
C ASN A 487 29.89 -10.93 -1.47
N LEU A 488 29.09 -10.62 -2.48
CA LEU A 488 29.01 -11.32 -3.77
C LEU A 488 30.36 -11.48 -4.47
N SER A 489 31.30 -10.55 -4.27
CA SER A 489 32.64 -10.62 -4.87
C SER A 489 33.47 -11.80 -4.38
N LEU A 490 33.25 -12.26 -3.15
CA LEU A 490 33.98 -13.36 -2.53
C LEU A 490 33.39 -14.73 -2.84
N ILE A 491 32.10 -14.79 -3.19
CA ILE A 491 31.33 -16.04 -3.36
C ILE A 491 31.00 -16.36 -4.82
N ARG A 492 31.41 -15.51 -5.76
CA ARG A 492 31.13 -15.64 -7.19
C ARG A 492 31.58 -16.99 -7.77
N ASP A 493 32.77 -17.44 -7.39
CA ASP A 493 33.34 -18.70 -7.88
C ASP A 493 32.63 -19.92 -7.27
N GLU A 494 32.05 -19.77 -6.08
CA GLU A 494 31.32 -20.85 -5.39
C GLU A 494 29.93 -21.10 -6.00
N PHE A 495 29.33 -20.12 -6.69
CA PHE A 495 28.03 -20.31 -7.35
C PHE A 495 28.06 -21.39 -8.43
N LYS A 496 29.18 -21.55 -9.15
CA LYS A 496 29.33 -22.66 -10.12
C LYS A 496 29.33 -24.01 -9.43
N GLY A 497 29.99 -24.11 -8.28
CA GLY A 497 29.98 -25.31 -7.44
C GLY A 497 28.57 -25.62 -6.91
N LEU A 498 27.85 -24.60 -6.45
CA LEU A 498 26.46 -24.75 -6.01
C LEU A 498 25.55 -25.24 -7.13
N MET A 499 25.63 -24.65 -8.34
CA MET A 499 24.83 -25.10 -9.49
C MET A 499 25.12 -26.57 -9.84
N ALA A 500 26.39 -26.97 -9.87
CA ALA A 500 26.77 -28.35 -10.13
C ALA A 500 26.28 -29.32 -9.04
N PHE A 501 26.29 -28.88 -7.78
CA PHE A 501 25.77 -29.66 -6.66
C PHE A 501 24.24 -29.82 -6.76
N MET A 502 23.52 -28.75 -7.10
CA MET A 502 22.07 -28.80 -7.33
C MET A 502 21.72 -29.73 -8.50
N ASP A 503 22.46 -29.68 -9.61
CA ASP A 503 22.28 -30.61 -10.74
C ASP A 503 22.48 -32.08 -10.32
N SER A 504 23.39 -32.34 -9.38
CA SER A 504 23.64 -33.69 -8.87
C SER A 504 22.52 -34.22 -7.96
N LEU A 505 21.83 -33.32 -7.25
CA LEU A 505 20.75 -33.67 -6.32
C LEU A 505 19.39 -33.73 -7.00
N PHE A 506 19.07 -32.78 -7.87
CA PHE A 506 17.72 -32.62 -8.44
C PHE A 506 17.65 -33.03 -9.93
N GLY A 507 18.78 -33.30 -10.56
CA GLY A 507 18.87 -33.62 -11.99
C GLY A 507 19.34 -32.42 -12.82
N LYS A 508 19.97 -32.72 -13.97
CA LYS A 508 20.56 -31.68 -14.82
C LYS A 508 19.51 -30.70 -15.36
N GLY A 509 19.67 -29.42 -15.07
CA GLY A 509 18.79 -28.36 -15.58
C GLY A 509 17.38 -28.38 -14.97
N ALA A 510 17.17 -29.16 -13.90
CA ALA A 510 15.87 -29.32 -13.26
C ALA A 510 15.41 -28.06 -12.50
N MET A 511 16.37 -27.33 -11.91
CA MET A 511 16.13 -26.19 -11.01
C MET A 511 16.28 -24.86 -11.75
N LYS A 512 15.40 -24.62 -12.72
CA LYS A 512 15.49 -23.48 -13.64
C LYS A 512 15.42 -22.13 -12.92
N GLU A 513 14.50 -21.95 -11.97
CA GLU A 513 14.31 -20.69 -11.25
C GLU A 513 15.54 -20.35 -10.40
N CYS A 514 16.09 -21.34 -9.70
CA CYS A 514 17.32 -21.19 -8.94
C CYS A 514 18.52 -20.84 -9.85
N PHE A 515 18.65 -21.46 -11.01
CA PHE A 515 19.71 -21.15 -11.96
C PHE A 515 19.56 -19.77 -12.59
N ASP A 516 18.34 -19.37 -12.95
CA ASP A 516 18.06 -18.03 -13.44
C ASP A 516 18.35 -16.98 -12.35
N TYR A 517 18.05 -17.29 -11.08
CA TYR A 517 18.39 -16.44 -9.93
C TYR A 517 19.90 -16.27 -9.73
N LEU A 518 20.64 -17.38 -9.61
CA LEU A 518 22.09 -17.36 -9.46
C LEU A 518 22.78 -16.70 -10.66
N GLY A 519 22.26 -16.93 -11.87
CA GLY A 519 22.74 -16.30 -13.09
C GLY A 519 22.56 -14.78 -13.08
N ARG A 520 21.46 -14.26 -12.52
CA ARG A 520 21.26 -12.81 -12.31
C ARG A 520 22.25 -12.26 -11.29
N LEU A 521 22.41 -12.93 -10.14
CA LEU A 521 23.39 -12.52 -9.12
C LEU A 521 24.81 -12.49 -9.67
N HIS A 522 25.18 -13.46 -10.51
CA HIS A 522 26.50 -13.52 -11.15
C HIS A 522 26.73 -12.42 -12.20
N LYS A 523 25.67 -11.78 -12.71
CA LYS A 523 25.74 -10.70 -13.71
C LYS A 523 25.71 -9.30 -13.10
N MET A 524 25.12 -9.13 -11.91
CA MET A 524 25.02 -7.82 -11.24
C MET A 524 26.39 -7.27 -10.78
N TYR A 525 27.42 -8.11 -10.69
CA TYR A 525 28.80 -7.78 -10.31
C TYR A 525 29.80 -8.66 -11.08
#